data_AF-A0A067QK35-F1
#
_entry.id   AF-A0A067QK35-F1
#
_cell.length_a   1.000
_cell.length_b   1.000
_cell.length_c   1.000
_cell.angle_alpha   90.00
_cell.angle_beta   90.00
_cell.angle_gamma   90.00
#
_symmetry.space_group_name_H-M   'P 1'
#
loop_
_entity.id
_entity.type
_entity.pdbx_description
1 polymer ?
#
loop_
_entity_poly.entity_id
_entity_poly.type
_entity_poly.pdbx_seq_one_letter_code
_entity_poly.pdbx_strand_id
1 'polypeptide(L)'
;MEPNQIVGLVQNLGHTDPVIRSLAADSIRTLAATLSMGDADRTVNIVLRLVYVSRTIETLYGGCLMFAELCRNGRLGEHRLNTVVHILLRALECDVSHVPIMAANVRDAACYACWAFAEAYAPNILQPFVEEIAPALMATVVFDRETDCRRAALYALREYNDRGLLPHAFPSLEGLDVTSTSDAFINISVYIAQFEDKALYLINHLMKTKIRHWDIAIRKLAAEALHNLTPLAPEYYTVVYVLYDLLRLTRFTDPNTCHGAVLGIAEVLSALAVRAAQSNRTIRNIVGQIILDRVGRLVPRLRSHQSPLSEQACRYLIERCSADIMEFLNEEIRDNEMKEHEVRNMCKILVGKPCSLVQLCKLLCNRSSWVRETTATRLYEALKDYGERSVIPGRNLEEVKSTLLETNWGLDVEIFYIFFKKRATNQPKKLTEGRGLRKRKHRPYLVWRQTPLQVMKLFAYLMISAANIGYNRYLRENDYNRTSAVT
;
A
#
# COMPACT_ATOMS: atom_id res chain seq x y z
N MET A 1 20.45 25.28 41.52
CA MET A 1 20.79 25.66 40.13
C MET A 1 19.88 26.81 39.74
N GLU A 2 20.44 27.90 39.22
CA GLU A 2 19.63 29.07 38.85
C GLU A 2 18.68 28.71 37.69
N PRO A 3 17.44 29.22 37.64
CA PRO A 3 16.49 28.92 36.56
C PRO A 3 17.06 29.12 35.15
N ASN A 4 17.95 30.10 34.96
CA ASN A 4 18.60 30.40 33.69
C ASN A 4 19.52 29.27 33.20
N GLN A 5 20.16 28.52 34.11
CA GLN A 5 21.00 27.37 33.75
C GLN A 5 20.13 26.20 33.27
N ILE A 6 18.95 25.99 33.85
CA ILE A 6 17.99 24.96 33.40
C ILE A 6 17.48 25.31 32.00
N VAL A 7 17.15 26.58 31.73
CA VAL A 7 16.71 27.02 30.40
C VAL A 7 17.79 26.80 29.35
N GLY A 8 19.05 27.10 29.65
CA GLY A 8 20.18 26.82 28.74
C GLY A 8 20.34 25.33 28.41
N LEU A 9 20.14 24.43 29.38
CA LEU A 9 20.17 22.98 29.12
C LEU A 9 19.03 22.55 28.18
N VAL A 10 17.82 23.11 28.33
CA VAL A 10 16.71 22.79 27.43
C VAL A 10 16.91 23.36 26.03
N GLN A 11 17.50 24.55 25.90
CA GLN A 11 17.91 25.07 24.60
C GLN A 11 18.89 24.12 23.91
N ASN A 12 19.83 23.53 24.66
CA ASN A 12 20.77 22.55 24.13
C ASN A 12 20.12 21.21 23.76
N LEU A 13 19.05 20.79 24.45
CA LEU A 13 18.22 19.65 24.01
C LEU A 13 17.59 19.90 22.64
N GLY A 14 17.31 21.16 22.29
CA GLY A 14 16.80 21.59 21.00
C GLY A 14 17.86 22.04 20.00
N HIS A 15 19.16 21.80 20.26
CA HIS A 15 20.23 22.26 19.38
C HIS A 15 20.21 21.52 18.04
N THR A 16 20.72 22.12 16.95
CA THR A 16 20.75 21.50 15.60
C THR A 16 21.76 20.36 15.51
N ASP A 17 22.87 20.44 16.23
CA ASP A 17 23.89 19.39 16.36
C ASP A 17 23.42 18.22 17.27
N PRO A 18 23.35 16.97 16.77
CA PRO A 18 22.99 15.79 17.56
C PRO A 18 23.92 15.54 18.76
N VAL A 19 25.21 15.85 18.64
CA VAL A 19 26.19 15.65 19.72
C VAL A 19 25.84 16.55 20.90
N ILE A 20 25.52 17.81 20.63
CA ILE A 20 25.11 18.77 21.67
C ILE A 20 23.81 18.33 22.35
N ARG A 21 22.84 17.80 21.59
CA ARG A 21 21.58 17.28 22.17
C ARG A 21 21.83 16.11 23.12
N SER A 22 22.66 15.15 22.71
CA SER A 22 23.02 13.98 23.54
C SER A 22 23.77 14.41 24.80
N LEU A 23 24.76 15.30 24.68
CA LEU A 23 25.48 15.86 25.81
C LEU A 23 24.58 16.62 26.78
N ALA A 24 23.57 17.35 26.27
CA ALA A 24 22.60 18.04 27.10
C ALA A 24 21.73 17.05 27.90
N ALA A 25 21.26 15.98 27.27
CA ALA A 25 20.52 14.91 27.94
C ALA A 25 21.36 14.26 29.04
N ASP A 26 22.61 13.92 28.74
CA ASP A 26 23.56 13.34 29.71
C ASP A 26 23.91 14.31 30.86
N SER A 27 24.03 15.61 30.55
CA SER A 27 24.28 16.65 31.56
C SER A 27 23.10 16.77 32.53
N ILE A 28 21.86 16.74 32.01
CA ILE A 28 20.65 16.77 32.85
C ILE A 28 20.56 15.51 33.71
N ARG A 29 20.86 14.34 33.14
CA ARG A 29 20.94 13.07 33.89
C ARG A 29 21.97 13.15 35.02
N THR A 30 23.19 13.58 34.71
CA THR A 30 24.28 13.70 35.69
C THR A 30 23.92 14.68 36.80
N LEU A 31 23.33 15.83 36.46
CA LEU A 31 22.83 16.78 37.43
C LEU A 31 21.73 16.16 38.32
N ALA A 32 20.74 15.49 37.74
CA ALA A 32 19.68 14.86 38.51
C ALA A 32 20.22 13.78 39.47
N ALA A 33 21.32 13.11 39.10
CA ALA A 33 21.96 12.10 39.94
C ALA A 33 22.70 12.70 41.15
N THR A 34 23.26 13.91 41.03
CA THR A 34 24.00 14.58 42.11
C THR A 34 23.12 15.34 43.09
N LEU A 35 21.87 15.64 42.70
CA LEU A 35 20.92 16.36 43.54
C LEU A 35 20.18 15.45 44.53
N SER A 36 19.68 16.06 45.61
CA SER A 36 18.69 15.44 46.50
C SER A 36 17.45 15.02 45.70
N MET A 37 16.71 14.00 46.16
CA MET A 37 15.53 13.51 45.43
C MET A 37 14.50 14.62 45.16
N GLY A 38 14.26 15.52 46.12
CA GLY A 38 13.33 16.64 45.94
C GLY A 38 13.84 17.70 44.95
N ASP A 39 15.15 17.98 44.94
CA ASP A 39 15.75 18.93 44.00
C ASP A 39 15.85 18.38 42.58
N ALA A 40 16.20 17.10 42.46
CA ALA A 40 16.17 16.37 41.20
C ALA A 40 14.76 16.37 40.61
N ASP A 41 13.75 16.05 41.41
CA ASP A 41 12.35 16.01 40.95
C ASP A 41 11.86 17.39 40.49
N ARG A 42 12.18 18.47 41.23
CA ARG A 42 11.86 19.85 40.82
C ARG A 42 12.55 20.23 39.51
N THR A 43 13.82 19.86 39.34
CA THR A 43 14.61 20.17 38.13
C THR A 43 14.05 19.43 36.92
N VAL A 44 13.77 18.12 37.07
CA VAL A 44 13.13 17.29 36.04
C VAL A 44 11.75 17.85 35.67
N ASN A 45 10.99 18.38 36.63
CA ASN A 45 9.70 19.03 36.36
C ASN A 45 9.78 20.22 35.43
N ILE A 46 10.75 21.11 35.69
CA ILE A 46 10.93 22.31 34.88
C ILE A 46 11.32 21.90 33.45
N VAL A 47 12.28 20.99 33.32
CA VAL A 47 12.72 20.50 32.02
C VAL A 47 11.59 19.81 31.26
N LEU A 48 10.83 18.93 31.92
CA LEU A 48 9.67 18.26 31.32
C LEU A 48 8.63 19.24 30.81
N ARG A 49 8.30 20.27 31.59
CA ARG A 49 7.37 21.32 31.17
C ARG A 49 7.87 22.06 29.93
N LEU A 50 9.17 22.38 29.88
CA LEU A 50 9.76 23.05 28.73
C LEU A 50 9.78 22.16 27.48
N VAL A 51 10.09 20.86 27.62
CA VAL A 51 10.00 19.89 26.52
C VAL A 51 8.55 19.73 26.05
N TYR A 52 7.59 19.65 26.97
CA TYR A 52 6.17 19.51 26.65
C TYR A 52 5.60 20.72 25.89
N VAL A 53 5.98 21.93 26.30
CA VAL A 53 5.56 23.20 25.68
C VAL A 53 6.30 23.44 24.37
N SER A 54 7.56 23.00 24.26
CA SER A 54 8.30 23.10 23.01
C SER A 54 7.59 22.35 21.89
N ARG A 55 7.57 22.97 20.72
CA ARG A 55 6.97 22.43 19.50
C ARG A 55 8.01 22.10 18.43
N THR A 56 9.30 22.23 18.75
CA THR A 56 10.38 21.91 17.81
C THR A 56 10.67 20.42 17.82
N ILE A 57 11.07 19.91 16.65
CA ILE A 57 11.40 18.50 16.47
C ILE A 57 12.70 18.13 17.19
N GLU A 58 13.63 19.07 17.29
CA GLU A 58 14.92 18.92 17.97
C GLU A 58 14.73 18.75 19.48
N THR A 59 13.88 19.58 20.11
CA THR A 59 13.59 19.42 21.54
C THR A 59 12.84 18.11 21.81
N LEU A 60 11.98 17.67 20.89
CA LEU A 60 11.31 16.38 21.00
C LEU A 60 12.32 15.22 20.96
N TYR A 61 13.32 15.28 20.06
CA TYR A 61 14.43 14.34 20.01
C TYR A 61 15.24 14.31 21.31
N GLY A 62 15.77 15.46 21.73
CA GLY A 62 16.56 15.57 22.95
C GLY A 62 15.76 15.16 24.19
N GLY A 63 14.47 15.48 24.23
CA GLY A 63 13.54 15.05 25.26
C GLY A 63 13.44 13.54 25.37
N CYS A 64 13.28 12.81 24.25
CA CYS A 64 13.21 11.35 24.25
C CYS A 64 14.49 10.71 24.80
N LEU A 65 15.67 11.19 24.37
CA LEU A 65 16.95 10.72 24.91
C LEU A 65 17.04 10.95 26.42
N MET A 66 16.71 12.17 26.86
CA MET A 66 16.72 12.51 28.27
C MET A 66 15.73 11.64 29.08
N PHE A 67 14.55 11.31 28.55
CA PHE A 67 13.60 10.43 29.24
C PHE A 67 14.17 9.03 29.45
N ALA A 68 14.80 8.46 28.43
CA ALA A 68 15.48 7.18 28.54
C ALA A 68 16.57 7.22 29.63
N GLU A 69 17.42 8.25 29.59
CA GLU A 69 18.52 8.42 30.53
C GLU A 69 18.04 8.64 31.98
N LEU A 70 17.03 9.48 32.21
CA LEU A 70 16.45 9.68 33.55
C LEU A 70 15.77 8.42 34.07
N CYS A 71 15.10 7.67 33.20
CA CYS A 71 14.40 6.43 33.53
C CYS A 71 15.38 5.34 33.97
N ARG A 72 16.43 5.06 33.17
CA ARG A 72 17.47 4.06 33.47
C ARG A 72 18.22 4.31 34.77
N ASN A 73 18.20 5.56 35.26
CA ASN A 73 18.88 5.98 36.49
C ASN A 73 17.91 6.17 37.67
N GLY A 74 16.63 5.80 37.54
CA GLY A 74 15.63 5.92 38.61
C GLY A 74 15.29 7.37 38.99
N ARG A 75 15.55 8.34 38.09
CA ARG A 75 15.30 9.78 38.32
C ARG A 75 14.05 10.29 37.61
N LEU A 76 13.35 9.44 36.86
CA LEU A 76 12.04 9.72 36.31
C LEU A 76 10.95 9.11 37.21
N GLY A 77 10.35 9.94 38.07
CA GLY A 77 9.29 9.48 38.98
C GLY A 77 8.01 9.03 38.26
N GLU A 78 7.36 7.99 38.80
CA GLU A 78 6.18 7.33 38.22
C GLU A 78 5.01 8.30 37.97
N HIS A 79 4.83 9.28 38.87
CA HIS A 79 3.80 10.32 38.76
C HIS A 79 3.90 11.19 37.49
N ARG A 80 5.01 11.09 36.76
CA ARG A 80 5.27 11.83 35.50
C ARG A 80 4.96 11.02 34.25
N LEU A 81 4.74 9.71 34.39
CA LEU A 81 4.62 8.80 33.24
C LEU A 81 3.48 9.20 32.31
N ASN A 82 2.34 9.64 32.83
CA ASN A 82 1.24 10.10 31.98
C ASN A 82 1.66 11.23 31.02
N THR A 83 2.40 12.23 31.52
CA THR A 83 2.92 13.32 30.66
C THR A 83 3.97 12.83 29.69
N VAL A 84 4.90 11.97 30.15
CA VAL A 84 6.01 11.52 29.32
C VAL A 84 5.55 10.57 28.23
N VAL A 85 4.66 9.63 28.53
CA VAL A 85 4.06 8.70 27.57
C VAL A 85 3.33 9.48 26.47
N HIS A 86 2.56 10.52 26.83
CA HIS A 86 1.94 11.38 25.82
C HIS A 86 2.97 12.07 24.88
N ILE A 87 4.14 12.46 25.40
CA ILE A 87 5.23 13.01 24.56
C ILE A 87 5.84 11.90 23.68
N LEU A 88 6.06 10.70 24.22
CA LEU A 88 6.62 9.57 23.48
C LEU A 88 5.70 9.12 22.34
N LEU A 89 4.39 9.06 22.56
CA LEU A 89 3.41 8.73 21.52
C LEU A 89 3.44 9.77 20.38
N ARG A 90 3.54 11.06 20.72
CA ARG A 90 3.75 12.13 19.73
C ARG A 90 5.08 11.99 18.98
N ALA A 91 6.13 11.51 19.65
CA ALA A 91 7.44 11.28 19.04
C ALA A 91 7.44 10.07 18.10
N LEU A 92 6.77 8.97 18.46
CA LEU A 92 6.57 7.80 17.60
C LEU A 92 5.76 8.13 16.33
N GLU A 93 4.83 9.08 16.41
CA GLU A 93 4.08 9.59 15.24
C GLU A 93 4.82 10.70 14.47
N CYS A 94 6.06 11.06 14.84
CA CYS A 94 6.79 12.16 14.22
C CYS A 94 7.33 11.80 12.83
N ASP A 95 6.52 12.04 11.79
CA ASP A 95 6.84 11.75 10.40
C ASP A 95 6.59 12.99 9.52
N VAL A 96 7.64 13.79 9.30
CA VAL A 96 7.55 15.11 8.63
C VAL A 96 8.42 15.19 7.38
N SER A 97 7.84 15.69 6.29
CA SER A 97 8.46 15.70 4.95
C SER A 97 9.65 16.65 4.78
N HIS A 98 9.73 17.73 5.56
CA HIS A 98 10.75 18.77 5.40
C HIS A 98 12.06 18.44 6.14
N VAL A 99 12.01 17.55 7.15
CA VAL A 99 13.18 17.10 7.92
C VAL A 99 13.10 15.59 8.20
N PRO A 100 13.01 14.74 7.15
CA PRO A 100 12.67 13.32 7.31
C PRO A 100 13.71 12.52 8.11
N ILE A 101 14.99 12.87 7.98
CA ILE A 101 16.07 12.25 8.77
C ILE A 101 15.92 12.59 10.26
N MET A 102 15.60 13.83 10.60
CA MET A 102 15.37 14.23 11.99
C MET A 102 14.12 13.54 12.55
N ALA A 103 13.06 13.42 11.74
CA ALA A 103 11.83 12.72 12.11
C ALA A 103 12.08 11.22 12.37
N ALA A 104 12.94 10.58 11.59
CA ALA A 104 13.42 9.22 11.86
C ALA A 104 14.16 9.15 13.20
N ASN A 105 15.11 10.05 13.43
CA ASN A 105 15.87 10.10 14.68
C ASN A 105 14.96 10.29 15.90
N VAL A 106 13.91 11.11 15.81
CA VAL A 106 12.92 11.28 16.89
C VAL A 106 12.19 9.97 17.19
N ARG A 107 11.72 9.27 16.15
CA ARG A 107 11.02 7.98 16.32
C ARG A 107 11.93 6.91 16.88
N ASP A 108 13.18 6.85 16.43
CA ASP A 108 14.22 5.95 16.97
C ASP A 108 14.49 6.23 18.45
N ALA A 109 14.73 7.49 18.82
CA ALA A 109 14.92 7.90 20.21
C ALA A 109 13.69 7.61 21.09
N ALA A 110 12.48 7.74 20.54
CA ALA A 110 11.25 7.38 21.24
C ALA A 110 11.14 5.86 21.46
N CYS A 111 11.55 5.04 20.49
CA CYS A 111 11.62 3.59 20.64
C CYS A 111 12.65 3.20 21.73
N TYR A 112 13.83 3.83 21.73
CA TYR A 112 14.83 3.65 22.78
C TYR A 112 14.30 4.01 24.16
N ALA A 113 13.58 5.14 24.29
CA ALA A 113 12.94 5.51 25.55
C ALA A 113 11.85 4.51 25.98
N CYS A 114 11.03 4.02 25.05
CA CYS A 114 10.03 3.00 25.35
C CYS A 114 10.68 1.71 25.85
N TRP A 115 11.76 1.26 25.21
CA TRP A 115 12.55 0.11 25.65
C TRP A 115 13.10 0.32 27.06
N ALA A 116 13.74 1.48 27.31
CA ALA A 116 14.27 1.83 28.62
C ALA A 116 13.19 1.82 29.73
N PHE A 117 11.95 2.19 29.39
CA PHE A 117 10.83 2.17 30.35
C PHE A 117 10.46 0.75 30.77
N ALA A 118 10.38 -0.19 29.81
CA ALA A 118 10.09 -1.58 30.12
C ALA A 118 11.20 -2.24 30.94
N GLU A 119 12.47 -1.88 30.67
CA GLU A 119 13.59 -2.38 31.46
C GLU A 119 13.58 -1.84 32.90
N ALA A 120 13.30 -0.55 33.08
CA ALA A 120 13.47 0.13 34.37
C ALA A 120 12.25 0.07 35.32
N TYR A 121 11.02 0.13 34.80
CA TYR A 121 9.82 0.14 35.65
C TYR A 121 9.32 -1.26 35.98
N ALA A 122 8.77 -1.42 37.20
CA ALA A 122 8.07 -2.64 37.56
C ALA A 122 6.80 -2.81 36.69
N PRO A 123 6.41 -4.06 36.33
CA PRO A 123 5.31 -4.26 35.38
C PRO A 123 3.99 -3.60 35.80
N ASN A 124 3.65 -3.63 37.09
CA ASN A 124 2.44 -3.01 37.63
C ASN A 124 2.40 -1.47 37.49
N ILE A 125 3.56 -0.82 37.38
CA ILE A 125 3.67 0.64 37.19
C ILE A 125 3.50 1.01 35.72
N LEU A 126 4.05 0.19 34.82
CA LEU A 126 4.00 0.46 33.39
C LEU A 126 2.70 -0.03 32.73
N GLN A 127 2.06 -1.05 33.30
CA GLN A 127 0.83 -1.67 32.78
C GLN A 127 -0.25 -0.67 32.32
N PRO A 128 -0.56 0.42 33.06
CA PRO A 128 -1.60 1.37 32.67
C PRO A 128 -1.34 2.08 31.33
N PHE A 129 -0.10 2.08 30.84
CA PHE A 129 0.31 2.77 29.61
C PHE A 129 0.50 1.82 28.43
N VAL A 130 0.48 0.51 28.66
CA VAL A 130 0.80 -0.51 27.63
C VAL A 130 -0.20 -0.48 26.49
N GLU A 131 -1.48 -0.24 26.77
CA GLU A 131 -2.54 -0.18 25.75
C GLU A 131 -2.36 0.99 24.77
N GLU A 132 -1.58 2.01 25.14
CA GLU A 132 -1.22 3.11 24.24
C GLU A 132 0.14 2.87 23.57
N ILE A 133 1.15 2.43 24.34
CA ILE A 133 2.53 2.26 23.86
C ILE A 133 2.66 1.08 22.90
N ALA A 134 2.13 -0.09 23.27
CA ALA A 134 2.35 -1.31 22.48
C ALA A 134 1.77 -1.20 21.07
N PRO A 135 0.55 -0.67 20.86
CA PRO A 135 0.04 -0.47 19.50
C PRO A 135 0.84 0.57 18.71
N ALA A 136 1.36 1.61 19.35
CA ALA A 136 2.21 2.61 18.69
C ALA A 136 3.53 1.98 18.21
N LEU A 137 4.21 1.22 19.08
CA LEU A 137 5.41 0.46 18.73
C LEU A 137 5.12 -0.57 17.63
N MET A 138 4.01 -1.31 17.73
CA MET A 138 3.59 -2.28 16.73
C MET A 138 3.39 -1.63 15.35
N ALA A 139 2.75 -0.46 15.30
CA ALA A 139 2.61 0.30 14.06
C ALA A 139 3.98 0.75 13.51
N THR A 140 4.91 1.16 14.37
CA THR A 140 6.28 1.48 13.98
C THR A 140 6.99 0.25 13.41
N VAL A 141 6.86 -0.93 14.03
CA VAL A 141 7.47 -2.19 13.56
C VAL A 141 7.09 -2.50 12.11
N VAL A 142 5.81 -2.33 11.72
CA VAL A 142 5.34 -2.76 10.40
C VAL A 142 5.17 -1.64 9.38
N PHE A 143 4.98 -0.39 9.82
CA PHE A 143 4.62 0.74 8.94
C PHE A 143 5.58 1.92 8.99
N ASP A 144 6.72 1.80 9.66
CA ASP A 144 7.79 2.79 9.55
C ASP A 144 8.57 2.64 8.23
N ARG A 145 8.88 3.75 7.58
CA ARG A 145 9.68 3.77 6.36
C ARG A 145 11.13 3.37 6.63
N GLU A 146 11.65 3.76 7.79
CA GLU A 146 13.07 3.67 8.13
C GLU A 146 13.37 2.36 8.85
N THR A 147 14.37 1.64 8.35
CA THR A 147 14.72 0.32 8.86
C THR A 147 15.15 0.33 10.31
N ASP A 148 15.93 1.33 10.72
CA ASP A 148 16.42 1.42 12.09
C ASP A 148 15.28 1.67 13.08
N CYS A 149 14.31 2.53 12.73
CA CYS A 149 13.11 2.73 13.55
C CYS A 149 12.28 1.44 13.70
N ARG A 150 12.11 0.64 12.62
CA ARG A 150 11.42 -0.66 12.72
C ARG A 150 12.14 -1.61 13.66
N ARG A 151 13.47 -1.68 13.58
CA ARG A 151 14.30 -2.53 14.45
C ARG A 151 14.23 -2.07 15.91
N ALA A 152 14.39 -0.78 16.17
CA ALA A 152 14.30 -0.21 17.50
C ALA A 152 12.92 -0.46 18.13
N ALA A 153 11.84 -0.27 17.37
CA ALA A 153 10.49 -0.58 17.82
C ALA A 153 10.30 -2.07 18.12
N LEU A 154 10.87 -2.96 17.30
CA LEU A 154 10.80 -4.41 17.51
C LEU A 154 11.54 -4.82 18.78
N TYR A 155 12.72 -4.25 19.04
CA TYR A 155 13.46 -4.49 20.29
C TYR A 155 12.69 -3.99 21.51
N ALA A 156 12.12 -2.78 21.44
CA ALA A 156 11.27 -2.26 22.51
C ALA A 156 10.09 -3.21 22.76
N LEU A 157 9.36 -3.60 21.73
CA LEU A 157 8.19 -4.45 21.87
C LEU A 157 8.52 -5.86 22.41
N ARG A 158 9.69 -6.41 22.06
CA ARG A 158 10.21 -7.66 22.66
C ARG A 158 10.47 -7.51 24.15
N GLU A 159 11.05 -6.41 24.59
CA GLU A 159 11.23 -6.16 26.03
C GLU A 159 9.88 -6.13 26.76
N TYR A 160 8.86 -5.48 26.20
CA TYR A 160 7.51 -5.50 26.80
C TYR A 160 6.95 -6.94 26.87
N ASN A 161 7.19 -7.75 25.84
CA ASN A 161 6.78 -9.15 25.81
C ASN A 161 7.49 -9.96 26.90
N ASP A 162 8.81 -9.84 26.99
CA ASP A 162 9.65 -10.60 27.93
C ASP A 162 9.38 -10.20 29.39
N ARG A 163 8.95 -8.95 29.60
CA ARG A 163 8.49 -8.42 30.89
C ARG A 163 7.07 -8.86 31.27
N GLY A 164 6.36 -9.57 30.39
CA GLY A 164 4.99 -10.03 30.61
C GLY A 164 3.94 -8.91 30.58
N LEU A 165 4.23 -7.79 29.91
CA LEU A 165 3.33 -6.63 29.84
C LEU A 165 2.30 -6.75 28.71
N LEU A 166 2.67 -7.41 27.61
CA LEU A 166 1.79 -7.56 26.46
C LEU A 166 0.65 -8.56 26.74
N PRO A 167 -0.53 -8.37 26.14
CA PRO A 167 -1.62 -9.33 26.25
C PRO A 167 -1.20 -10.72 25.78
N HIS A 168 -1.75 -11.79 26.37
CA HIS A 168 -1.41 -13.17 26.02
C HIS A 168 -1.60 -13.53 24.55
N ALA A 169 -2.48 -12.83 23.85
CA ALA A 169 -2.73 -13.04 22.43
C ALA A 169 -1.86 -12.14 21.53
N PHE A 170 -0.70 -11.67 22.02
CA PHE A 170 0.28 -11.01 21.17
C PHE A 170 1.05 -12.04 20.32
N PRO A 171 1.30 -11.79 19.02
CA PRO A 171 2.12 -12.68 18.19
C PRO A 171 3.53 -12.85 18.74
N SER A 172 4.17 -13.99 18.44
CA SER A 172 5.60 -14.13 18.70
C SER A 172 6.38 -13.12 17.87
N LEU A 173 7.32 -12.44 18.53
CA LEU A 173 8.19 -11.44 17.90
C LEU A 173 9.56 -12.01 17.56
N GLU A 174 9.87 -13.24 17.97
CA GLU A 174 11.15 -13.88 17.73
C GLU A 174 11.38 -14.15 16.25
N GLY A 175 12.60 -13.91 15.77
CA GLY A 175 12.98 -14.19 14.39
C GLY A 175 12.37 -13.29 13.31
N LEU A 176 11.50 -12.33 13.66
CA LEU A 176 10.99 -11.36 12.68
C LEU A 176 12.14 -10.51 12.10
N ASP A 177 12.27 -10.52 10.78
CA ASP A 177 13.19 -9.68 10.02
C ASP A 177 12.46 -8.48 9.41
N VAL A 178 12.58 -7.34 10.08
CA VAL A 178 11.94 -6.08 9.65
C VAL A 178 12.84 -5.22 8.77
N THR A 179 13.91 -5.77 8.19
CA THR A 179 14.85 -5.01 7.34
C THR A 179 14.22 -4.55 6.03
N SER A 180 13.34 -5.35 5.44
CA SER A 180 12.61 -4.99 4.22
C SER A 180 11.34 -4.20 4.54
N THR A 181 11.28 -2.95 4.10
CA THR A 181 10.07 -2.10 4.26
C THR A 181 8.86 -2.75 3.58
N SER A 182 9.05 -3.35 2.40
CA SER A 182 7.94 -4.01 1.70
C SER A 182 7.43 -5.23 2.45
N ASP A 183 8.34 -6.04 2.99
CA ASP A 183 7.97 -7.25 3.74
C ASP A 183 7.24 -6.90 5.04
N ALA A 184 7.75 -5.89 5.75
CA ALA A 184 7.13 -5.35 6.97
C ALA A 184 5.68 -4.91 6.72
N PHE A 185 5.44 -4.13 5.66
CA PHE A 185 4.11 -3.64 5.31
C PHE A 185 3.17 -4.75 4.84
N ILE A 186 3.66 -5.72 4.05
CA ILE A 186 2.80 -6.63 3.28
C ILE A 186 2.63 -7.99 3.95
N ASN A 187 3.67 -8.52 4.61
CA ASN A 187 3.69 -9.88 5.16
C ASN A 187 3.69 -9.86 6.69
N ILE A 188 4.59 -9.09 7.31
CA ILE A 188 4.67 -9.04 8.79
C ILE A 188 3.42 -8.39 9.39
N SER A 189 2.88 -7.35 8.75
CA SER A 189 1.60 -6.75 9.17
C SER A 189 0.45 -7.76 9.17
N VAL A 190 0.40 -8.65 8.17
CA VAL A 190 -0.62 -9.70 8.03
C VAL A 190 -0.43 -10.78 9.08
N TYR A 191 0.81 -11.16 9.37
CA TYR A 191 1.12 -12.09 10.45
C TYR A 191 0.61 -11.54 11.80
N ILE A 192 0.95 -10.30 12.13
CA ILE A 192 0.51 -9.66 13.37
C ILE A 192 -1.02 -9.49 13.42
N ALA A 193 -1.64 -9.15 12.29
CA ALA A 193 -3.08 -8.93 12.19
C ALA A 193 -3.94 -10.18 12.44
N GLN A 194 -3.37 -11.39 12.41
CA GLN A 194 -4.11 -12.63 12.69
C GLN A 194 -4.55 -12.75 14.17
N PHE A 195 -4.07 -11.87 15.03
CA PHE A 195 -4.25 -11.95 16.47
C PHE A 195 -5.29 -10.93 16.96
N GLU A 196 -6.45 -11.41 17.37
CA GLU A 196 -7.57 -10.63 17.95
C GLU A 196 -7.94 -9.36 17.13
N ASP A 197 -7.79 -8.19 17.75
CA ASP A 197 -8.19 -6.85 17.32
C ASP A 197 -7.13 -6.12 16.46
N LYS A 198 -5.95 -6.74 16.29
CA LYS A 198 -4.79 -6.09 15.67
C LYS A 198 -5.02 -5.79 14.19
N ALA A 199 -5.84 -6.58 13.49
CA ALA A 199 -6.26 -6.28 12.12
C ALA A 199 -6.94 -4.89 12.00
N LEU A 200 -7.91 -4.59 12.86
CA LEU A 200 -8.65 -3.33 12.82
C LEU A 200 -7.74 -2.15 13.19
N TYR A 201 -6.88 -2.33 14.19
CA TYR A 201 -5.91 -1.31 14.58
C TYR A 201 -4.94 -0.98 13.43
N LEU A 202 -4.35 -1.99 12.79
CA LEU A 202 -3.39 -1.80 11.70
C LEU A 202 -4.05 -1.15 10.47
N ILE A 203 -5.28 -1.55 10.12
CA ILE A 203 -6.06 -0.90 9.06
C ILE A 203 -6.31 0.58 9.39
N ASN A 204 -6.70 0.89 10.62
CA ASN A 204 -6.93 2.26 11.06
C ASN A 204 -5.66 3.10 11.04
N HIS A 205 -4.53 2.53 11.45
CA HIS A 205 -3.24 3.21 11.36
C HIS A 205 -2.90 3.56 9.90
N LEU A 206 -2.99 2.57 8.98
CA LEU A 206 -2.76 2.81 7.56
C LEU A 206 -3.65 3.93 7.00
N MET A 207 -4.94 3.90 7.33
CA MET A 207 -5.92 4.91 6.92
C MET A 207 -5.61 6.31 7.47
N LYS A 208 -5.23 6.40 8.76
CA LYS A 208 -4.94 7.66 9.45
C LYS A 208 -3.63 8.29 8.95
N THR A 209 -2.57 7.51 8.80
CA THR A 209 -1.20 8.03 8.65
C THR A 209 -0.57 7.71 7.29
N LYS A 210 -0.63 6.46 6.82
CA LYS A 210 0.19 6.01 5.69
C LYS A 210 -0.44 6.23 4.31
N ILE A 211 -1.76 6.16 4.20
CA ILE A 211 -2.49 6.48 2.96
C ILE A 211 -2.27 7.95 2.54
N ARG A 212 -2.01 8.84 3.50
CA ARG A 212 -1.83 10.27 3.29
C ARG A 212 -0.37 10.71 3.28
N HIS A 213 0.54 9.76 3.39
CA HIS A 213 1.96 10.00 3.56
C HIS A 213 2.54 10.79 2.37
N TRP A 214 3.57 11.60 2.58
CA TRP A 214 4.18 12.43 1.53
C TRP A 214 5.01 11.61 0.52
N ASP A 215 5.65 10.53 0.97
CA ASP A 215 6.35 9.56 0.12
C ASP A 215 5.38 8.66 -0.63
N ILE A 216 5.51 8.64 -1.96
CA ILE A 216 4.68 7.84 -2.86
C ILE A 216 4.86 6.33 -2.69
N ALA A 217 6.07 5.87 -2.35
CA ALA A 217 6.36 4.46 -2.14
C ALA A 217 5.61 3.95 -0.90
N ILE A 218 5.57 4.75 0.17
CA ILE A 218 4.81 4.44 1.39
C ILE A 218 3.31 4.42 1.13
N ARG A 219 2.77 5.37 0.34
CA ARG A 219 1.35 5.33 -0.04
C ARG A 219 0.99 4.06 -0.82
N LYS A 220 1.89 3.60 -1.70
CA LYS A 220 1.71 2.36 -2.47
C LYS A 220 1.75 1.12 -1.57
N LEU A 221 2.76 1.00 -0.71
CA LEU A 221 2.86 -0.09 0.27
C LEU A 221 1.67 -0.10 1.23
N ALA A 222 1.17 1.07 1.65
CA ALA A 222 -0.02 1.17 2.48
C ALA A 222 -1.28 0.63 1.78
N ALA A 223 -1.46 0.95 0.50
CA ALA A 223 -2.57 0.42 -0.29
C ALA A 223 -2.47 -1.11 -0.46
N GLU A 224 -1.28 -1.63 -0.76
CA GLU A 224 -1.04 -3.08 -0.87
C GLU A 224 -1.23 -3.80 0.47
N ALA A 225 -0.81 -3.20 1.58
CA ALA A 225 -1.09 -3.71 2.92
C ALA A 225 -2.60 -3.76 3.22
N LEU A 226 -3.37 -2.71 2.84
CA LEU A 226 -4.82 -2.72 2.97
C LEU A 226 -5.47 -3.87 2.18
N HIS A 227 -4.95 -4.21 0.98
CA HIS A 227 -5.41 -5.38 0.23
C HIS A 227 -5.31 -6.66 1.06
N ASN A 228 -4.13 -6.91 1.64
CA ASN A 228 -3.85 -8.14 2.36
C ASN A 228 -4.54 -8.22 3.73
N LEU A 229 -4.78 -7.07 4.36
CA LEU A 229 -5.49 -6.98 5.64
C LEU A 229 -7.01 -7.05 5.47
N THR A 230 -7.54 -6.69 4.30
CA THR A 230 -8.99 -6.70 4.01
C THR A 230 -9.67 -8.04 4.31
N PRO A 231 -9.11 -9.22 3.95
CA PRO A 231 -9.68 -10.51 4.31
C PRO A 231 -9.80 -10.78 5.81
N LEU A 232 -8.92 -10.18 6.63
CA LEU A 232 -8.89 -10.35 8.09
C LEU A 232 -9.92 -9.48 8.81
N ALA A 233 -10.40 -8.41 8.17
CA ALA A 233 -11.44 -7.55 8.73
C ALA A 233 -12.87 -8.05 8.40
N PRO A 234 -13.86 -7.75 9.26
CA PRO A 234 -15.26 -7.96 8.93
C PRO A 234 -15.65 -7.20 7.66
N GLU A 235 -16.37 -7.86 6.75
CA GLU A 235 -16.78 -7.28 5.46
C GLU A 235 -17.56 -5.97 5.62
N TYR A 236 -18.50 -5.93 6.57
CA TYR A 236 -19.25 -4.72 6.90
C TYR A 236 -18.33 -3.56 7.29
N TYR A 237 -17.28 -3.85 8.08
CA TYR A 237 -16.32 -2.83 8.51
C TYR A 237 -15.57 -2.23 7.32
N THR A 238 -15.04 -3.09 6.46
CA THR A 238 -14.30 -2.69 5.26
C THR A 238 -15.16 -1.83 4.32
N VAL A 239 -16.42 -2.22 4.11
CA VAL A 239 -17.32 -1.49 3.19
C VAL A 239 -17.77 -0.16 3.79
N VAL A 240 -18.22 -0.15 5.05
CA VAL A 240 -18.84 1.03 5.66
C VAL A 240 -17.83 2.06 6.14
N TYR A 241 -16.69 1.64 6.69
CA TYR A 241 -15.70 2.56 7.25
C TYR A 241 -14.55 2.78 6.27
N VAL A 242 -13.86 1.72 5.84
CA VAL A 242 -12.63 1.86 5.04
C VAL A 242 -12.93 2.44 3.65
N LEU A 243 -13.80 1.81 2.86
CA LEU A 243 -14.11 2.30 1.51
C LEU A 243 -14.80 3.67 1.51
N TYR A 244 -15.71 3.90 2.45
CA TYR A 244 -16.39 5.19 2.56
C TYR A 244 -15.42 6.32 2.90
N ASP A 245 -14.52 6.10 3.87
CA ASP A 245 -13.52 7.09 4.23
C ASP A 245 -12.51 7.31 3.10
N LEU A 246 -12.03 6.26 2.43
CA LEU A 246 -11.17 6.41 1.27
C LEU A 246 -11.83 7.28 0.19
N LEU A 247 -13.11 7.05 -0.13
CA LEU A 247 -13.87 7.89 -1.06
C LEU A 247 -13.94 9.35 -0.61
N ARG A 248 -14.15 9.60 0.68
CA ARG A 248 -14.11 10.95 1.27
C ARG A 248 -12.73 11.59 1.10
N LEU A 249 -11.66 10.83 1.33
CA LEU A 249 -10.27 11.29 1.18
C LEU A 249 -9.94 11.70 -0.26
N THR A 250 -10.53 11.06 -1.26
CA THR A 250 -10.32 11.47 -2.67
C THR A 250 -10.78 12.90 -2.98
N ARG A 251 -11.62 13.51 -2.12
CA ARG A 251 -12.16 14.87 -2.31
C ARG A 251 -11.31 15.97 -1.64
N PHE A 252 -10.26 15.61 -0.93
CA PHE A 252 -9.36 16.57 -0.31
C PHE A 252 -8.54 17.32 -1.38
N THR A 253 -8.15 18.55 -1.06
CA THR A 253 -7.31 19.40 -1.91
C THR A 253 -5.86 18.91 -1.94
N ASP A 254 -5.39 18.23 -0.89
CA ASP A 254 -4.05 17.65 -0.82
C ASP A 254 -3.86 16.51 -1.86
N PRO A 255 -2.96 16.67 -2.85
CA PRO A 255 -2.73 15.66 -3.88
C PRO A 255 -2.21 14.33 -3.32
N ASN A 256 -1.43 14.35 -2.23
CA ASN A 256 -0.87 13.13 -1.63
C ASN A 256 -1.98 12.26 -1.02
N THR A 257 -2.85 12.88 -0.21
CA THR A 257 -4.06 12.25 0.32
C THR A 257 -4.93 11.67 -0.81
N CYS A 258 -5.23 12.47 -1.84
CA CYS A 258 -6.08 12.01 -2.93
C CYS A 258 -5.46 10.81 -3.67
N HIS A 259 -4.17 10.90 -4.00
CA HIS A 259 -3.44 9.82 -4.65
C HIS A 259 -3.49 8.53 -3.83
N GLY A 260 -3.08 8.55 -2.56
CA GLY A 260 -3.08 7.33 -1.74
C GLY A 260 -4.48 6.78 -1.49
N ALA A 261 -5.49 7.64 -1.36
CA ALA A 261 -6.87 7.20 -1.23
C ALA A 261 -7.35 6.43 -2.47
N VAL A 262 -7.01 6.89 -3.68
CA VAL A 262 -7.35 6.18 -4.92
C VAL A 262 -6.62 4.84 -5.01
N LEU A 263 -5.34 4.77 -4.62
CA LEU A 263 -4.62 3.48 -4.56
C LEU A 263 -5.30 2.52 -3.57
N GLY A 264 -5.65 3.01 -2.39
CA GLY A 264 -6.34 2.24 -1.36
C GLY A 264 -7.70 1.71 -1.84
N ILE A 265 -8.49 2.52 -2.55
CA ILE A 265 -9.76 2.09 -3.16
C ILE A 265 -9.52 0.93 -4.13
N ALA A 266 -8.53 1.08 -5.01
CA ALA A 266 -8.21 0.08 -6.01
C ALA A 266 -7.85 -1.26 -5.37
N GLU A 267 -7.03 -1.23 -4.32
CA GLU A 267 -6.56 -2.41 -3.61
C GLU A 267 -7.65 -3.08 -2.76
N VAL A 268 -8.44 -2.31 -2.00
CA VAL A 268 -9.54 -2.83 -1.19
C VAL A 268 -10.65 -3.43 -2.06
N LEU A 269 -11.02 -2.77 -3.17
CA LEU A 269 -11.99 -3.33 -4.11
C LEU A 269 -11.48 -4.63 -4.75
N SER A 270 -10.19 -4.69 -5.08
CA SER A 270 -9.56 -5.90 -5.61
C SER A 270 -9.67 -7.06 -4.60
N ALA A 271 -9.36 -6.82 -3.32
CA ALA A 271 -9.48 -7.82 -2.26
C ALA A 271 -10.93 -8.28 -2.06
N LEU A 272 -11.89 -7.34 -2.03
CA LEU A 272 -13.31 -7.65 -1.92
C LEU A 272 -13.83 -8.43 -3.13
N ALA A 273 -13.32 -8.17 -4.34
CA ALA A 273 -13.71 -8.91 -5.54
C ALA A 273 -13.25 -10.38 -5.48
N VAL A 274 -12.04 -10.62 -4.99
CA VAL A 274 -11.55 -11.99 -4.74
C VAL A 274 -12.44 -12.71 -3.73
N ARG A 275 -12.79 -12.05 -2.62
CA ARG A 275 -13.68 -12.58 -1.59
C ARG A 275 -15.11 -12.83 -2.10
N ALA A 276 -15.64 -11.93 -2.92
CA ALA A 276 -16.94 -12.08 -3.57
C ALA A 276 -16.97 -13.35 -4.44
N ALA A 277 -15.94 -13.53 -5.27
CA ALA A 277 -15.82 -14.70 -6.14
C ALA A 277 -15.71 -16.02 -5.34
N GLN A 278 -14.96 -16.03 -4.24
CA GLN A 278 -14.86 -17.18 -3.33
C GLN A 278 -16.22 -17.53 -2.69
N SER A 279 -17.05 -16.53 -2.43
CA SER A 279 -18.38 -16.68 -1.84
C SER A 279 -19.50 -16.82 -2.88
N ASN A 280 -19.16 -16.95 -4.17
CA ASN A 280 -20.11 -16.99 -5.29
C ASN A 280 -21.10 -15.80 -5.32
N ARG A 281 -20.64 -14.62 -4.87
CA ARG A 281 -21.35 -13.34 -4.91
C ARG A 281 -20.67 -12.42 -5.92
N THR A 282 -21.38 -11.40 -6.40
CA THR A 282 -20.76 -10.33 -7.19
C THR A 282 -20.18 -9.26 -6.27
N ILE A 283 -19.22 -8.47 -6.76
CA ILE A 283 -18.71 -7.29 -6.04
C ILE A 283 -19.85 -6.31 -5.69
N ARG A 284 -20.86 -6.21 -6.56
CA ARG A 284 -22.07 -5.40 -6.35
C ARG A 284 -22.88 -5.87 -5.14
N ASN A 285 -22.94 -7.18 -4.88
CA ASN A 285 -23.65 -7.72 -3.72
C ASN A 285 -22.95 -7.40 -2.39
N ILE A 286 -21.64 -7.18 -2.40
CA ILE A 286 -20.84 -6.88 -1.19
C ILE A 286 -20.74 -5.37 -0.97
N VAL A 287 -20.29 -4.65 -1.99
CA VAL A 287 -19.95 -3.22 -1.90
C VAL A 287 -21.19 -2.33 -2.06
N GLY A 288 -22.20 -2.80 -2.80
CA GLY A 288 -23.39 -2.02 -3.12
C GLY A 288 -23.19 -1.03 -4.27
N GLN A 289 -24.27 -0.75 -5.00
CA GLN A 289 -24.27 0.10 -6.19
C GLN A 289 -23.75 1.52 -5.90
N ILE A 290 -24.23 2.15 -4.82
CA ILE A 290 -23.90 3.55 -4.48
C ILE A 290 -22.40 3.79 -4.36
N ILE A 291 -21.67 2.86 -3.72
CA ILE A 291 -20.22 3.00 -3.55
C ILE A 291 -19.53 2.78 -4.88
N LEU A 292 -19.96 1.79 -5.66
CA LEU A 292 -19.40 1.53 -6.99
C LEU A 292 -19.61 2.74 -7.92
N ASP A 293 -20.80 3.37 -7.96
CA ASP A 293 -21.07 4.56 -8.79
C ASP A 293 -20.10 5.70 -8.46
N ARG A 294 -19.83 5.91 -7.16
CA ARG A 294 -18.87 6.92 -6.69
C ARG A 294 -17.45 6.62 -7.15
N VAL A 295 -17.04 5.35 -7.16
CA VAL A 295 -15.73 4.92 -7.70
C VAL A 295 -15.69 5.14 -9.21
N GLY A 296 -16.79 4.86 -9.92
CA GLY A 296 -16.96 5.17 -11.36
C GLY A 296 -16.62 6.61 -11.71
N ARG A 297 -17.08 7.55 -10.89
CA ARG A 297 -16.84 8.99 -11.07
C ARG A 297 -15.41 9.44 -10.77
N LEU A 298 -14.55 8.59 -10.19
CA LEU A 298 -13.16 8.95 -9.92
C LEU A 298 -12.33 9.03 -11.19
N VAL A 299 -12.54 8.12 -12.14
CA VAL A 299 -11.79 8.08 -13.41
C VAL A 299 -11.92 9.39 -14.22
N PRO A 300 -13.12 9.89 -14.56
CA PRO A 300 -13.27 11.17 -15.26
C PRO A 300 -12.64 12.33 -14.49
N ARG A 301 -12.87 12.36 -13.17
CA ARG A 301 -12.37 13.42 -12.30
C ARG A 301 -10.85 13.45 -12.25
N LEU A 302 -10.18 12.29 -12.09
CA LEU A 302 -8.72 12.24 -12.06
C LEU A 302 -8.11 12.68 -13.39
N ARG A 303 -8.72 12.29 -14.51
CA ARG A 303 -8.28 12.70 -15.85
C ARG A 303 -8.42 14.20 -16.07
N SER A 304 -9.48 14.83 -15.55
CA SER A 304 -9.70 16.28 -15.71
C SER A 304 -8.66 17.12 -14.99
N HIS A 305 -8.01 16.59 -13.94
CA HIS A 305 -6.99 17.32 -13.17
C HIS A 305 -5.63 17.36 -13.89
N GLN A 306 -5.36 16.45 -14.83
CA GLN A 306 -4.12 16.39 -15.65
C GLN A 306 -2.80 16.53 -14.85
N SER A 307 -2.78 16.10 -13.58
CA SER A 307 -1.57 16.11 -12.75
C SER A 307 -0.84 14.77 -12.82
N PRO A 308 0.50 14.72 -12.68
CA PRO A 308 1.25 13.46 -12.70
C PRO A 308 0.74 12.44 -11.67
N LEU A 309 0.38 12.90 -10.46
CA LEU A 309 -0.20 12.04 -9.42
C LEU A 309 -1.60 11.56 -9.80
N SER A 310 -2.45 12.43 -10.38
CA SER A 310 -3.79 12.04 -10.83
C SER A 310 -3.73 11.00 -11.96
N GLU A 311 -2.81 11.16 -12.91
CA GLU A 311 -2.58 10.19 -13.98
C GLU A 311 -2.07 8.85 -13.45
N GLN A 312 -1.11 8.88 -12.53
CA GLN A 312 -0.58 7.68 -11.89
C GLN A 312 -1.68 6.94 -11.10
N ALA A 313 -2.45 7.66 -10.30
CA ALA A 313 -3.56 7.11 -9.52
C ALA A 313 -4.65 6.53 -10.43
N CYS A 314 -5.03 7.24 -11.50
CA CYS A 314 -5.99 6.76 -12.48
C CYS A 314 -5.51 5.48 -13.17
N ARG A 315 -4.23 5.43 -13.58
CA ARG A 315 -3.62 4.23 -14.17
C ARG A 315 -3.66 3.06 -13.21
N TYR A 316 -3.25 3.28 -11.96
CA TYR A 316 -3.22 2.23 -10.95
C TYR A 316 -4.62 1.69 -10.64
N LEU A 317 -5.62 2.57 -10.51
CA LEU A 317 -7.02 2.17 -10.32
C LEU A 317 -7.48 1.24 -11.44
N ILE A 318 -7.26 1.62 -12.70
CA ILE A 318 -7.64 0.82 -13.87
C ILE A 318 -6.87 -0.51 -13.91
N GLU A 319 -5.56 -0.49 -13.63
CA GLU A 319 -4.72 -1.70 -13.64
C GLU A 319 -5.12 -2.72 -12.57
N ARG A 320 -5.61 -2.26 -11.42
CA ARG A 320 -5.91 -3.13 -10.27
C ARG A 320 -7.36 -3.61 -10.19
N CYS A 321 -8.27 -2.94 -10.87
CA CYS A 321 -9.67 -3.35 -10.93
C CYS A 321 -9.84 -4.68 -11.68
N SER A 322 -10.65 -5.59 -11.12
CA SER A 322 -11.01 -6.86 -11.77
C SER A 322 -11.84 -6.64 -13.03
N ALA A 323 -12.03 -7.68 -13.85
CA ALA A 323 -12.89 -7.58 -15.04
C ALA A 323 -14.31 -7.14 -14.67
N ASP A 324 -14.85 -7.62 -13.55
CA ASP A 324 -16.20 -7.29 -13.07
C ASP A 324 -16.29 -5.84 -12.56
N ILE A 325 -15.24 -5.36 -11.87
CA ILE A 325 -15.16 -3.94 -11.48
C ILE A 325 -15.01 -3.07 -12.72
N MET A 326 -14.24 -3.50 -13.71
CA MET A 326 -14.10 -2.79 -14.97
C MET A 326 -15.39 -2.78 -15.80
N GLU A 327 -16.17 -3.86 -15.82
CA GLU A 327 -17.50 -3.89 -16.44
C GLU A 327 -18.42 -2.86 -15.80
N PHE A 328 -18.42 -2.79 -14.47
CA PHE A 328 -19.15 -1.77 -13.73
C PHE A 328 -18.69 -0.34 -14.07
N LEU A 329 -17.37 -0.08 -14.01
CA LEU A 329 -16.83 1.23 -14.35
C LEU A 329 -17.25 1.61 -15.79
N ASN A 330 -17.25 0.64 -16.71
CA ASN A 330 -17.68 0.82 -18.09
C ASN A 330 -19.21 1.01 -18.25
N GLU A 331 -20.04 0.50 -17.34
CA GLU A 331 -21.50 0.73 -17.30
C GLU A 331 -21.82 2.19 -16.94
N GLU A 332 -21.20 2.78 -15.91
CA GLU A 332 -21.38 4.20 -15.58
C GLU A 332 -20.80 5.13 -16.66
N ILE A 333 -19.77 4.67 -17.38
CA ILE A 333 -19.18 5.39 -18.52
C ILE A 333 -20.10 5.30 -19.77
N ARG A 334 -21.16 4.46 -19.79
CA ARG A 334 -22.15 4.44 -20.91
C ARG A 334 -22.93 5.74 -21.06
N ASP A 335 -23.16 6.49 -19.98
CA ASP A 335 -24.08 7.63 -20.00
C ASP A 335 -23.40 8.98 -20.28
N ASN A 336 -22.09 9.01 -20.53
CA ASN A 336 -21.38 10.21 -20.98
C ASN A 336 -20.46 9.88 -22.15
N GLU A 337 -20.37 10.78 -23.12
CA GLU A 337 -19.63 10.73 -24.41
C GLU A 337 -18.09 10.47 -24.31
N MET A 338 -17.60 10.01 -23.15
CA MET A 338 -16.20 9.95 -22.75
C MET A 338 -15.39 8.78 -23.35
N LYS A 339 -16.05 7.74 -23.87
CA LYS A 339 -15.39 6.46 -24.14
C LYS A 339 -14.35 6.47 -25.28
N GLU A 340 -14.47 7.36 -26.26
CA GLU A 340 -13.49 7.41 -27.36
C GLU A 340 -12.12 7.92 -26.88
N HIS A 341 -12.12 8.89 -25.95
CA HIS A 341 -10.90 9.44 -25.36
C HIS A 341 -10.21 8.43 -24.43
N GLU A 342 -10.96 7.55 -23.77
CA GLU A 342 -10.40 6.55 -22.87
C GLU A 342 -9.72 5.40 -23.57
N VAL A 343 -10.33 4.88 -24.64
CA VAL A 343 -9.68 3.91 -25.50
C VAL A 343 -8.45 4.55 -26.16
N ARG A 344 -8.53 5.81 -26.61
CA ARG A 344 -7.38 6.55 -27.17
C ARG A 344 -6.22 6.67 -26.17
N ASN A 345 -6.49 6.99 -24.91
CA ASN A 345 -5.45 7.10 -23.87
C ASN A 345 -4.90 5.74 -23.41
N MET A 346 -5.75 4.71 -23.32
CA MET A 346 -5.32 3.33 -23.09
C MET A 346 -4.42 2.87 -24.25
N CYS A 347 -4.81 3.06 -25.50
CA CYS A 347 -3.98 2.69 -26.64
C CYS A 347 -2.64 3.46 -26.66
N LYS A 348 -2.59 4.75 -26.27
CA LYS A 348 -1.33 5.53 -26.18
C LYS A 348 -0.36 5.07 -25.09
N ILE A 349 -0.86 4.64 -23.92
CA ILE A 349 0.00 4.28 -22.76
C ILE A 349 0.45 2.80 -22.81
N LEU A 350 -0.31 1.93 -23.48
CA LEU A 350 -0.24 0.47 -23.30
C LEU A 350 0.57 -0.27 -24.36
N VAL A 351 0.99 0.36 -25.46
CA VAL A 351 1.83 -0.29 -26.48
C VAL A 351 3.18 -0.78 -25.90
N GLY A 352 3.62 -0.23 -24.77
CA GLY A 352 4.86 -0.63 -24.07
C GLY A 352 4.73 -1.61 -22.89
N LYS A 353 3.53 -2.09 -22.49
CA LYS A 353 3.36 -2.94 -21.28
C LYS A 353 2.53 -4.21 -21.54
N PRO A 354 3.01 -5.44 -21.16
CA PRO A 354 2.29 -6.70 -21.44
C PRO A 354 0.95 -6.88 -20.74
N CYS A 355 0.84 -6.51 -19.46
CA CYS A 355 -0.40 -6.66 -18.67
C CYS A 355 -1.58 -5.85 -19.25
N SER A 356 -1.24 -4.80 -19.96
CA SER A 356 -2.17 -3.86 -20.55
C SER A 356 -2.80 -4.37 -21.84
N LEU A 357 -2.05 -5.15 -22.62
CA LEU A 357 -2.56 -5.84 -23.80
C LEU A 357 -3.60 -6.91 -23.41
N VAL A 358 -3.42 -7.58 -22.27
CA VAL A 358 -4.41 -8.51 -21.72
C VAL A 358 -5.74 -7.81 -21.44
N GLN A 359 -5.69 -6.58 -20.92
CA GLN A 359 -6.89 -5.80 -20.64
C GLN A 359 -7.58 -5.31 -21.92
N LEU A 360 -6.81 -4.85 -22.91
CA LEU A 360 -7.34 -4.49 -24.24
C LEU A 360 -7.98 -5.69 -24.95
N CYS A 361 -7.40 -6.89 -24.83
CA CYS A 361 -8.01 -8.12 -25.34
C CYS A 361 -9.36 -8.44 -24.68
N LYS A 362 -9.52 -8.16 -23.37
CA LYS A 362 -10.81 -8.30 -22.71
C LYS A 362 -11.84 -7.29 -23.26
N LEU A 363 -11.41 -6.07 -23.57
CA LEU A 363 -12.27 -5.05 -24.19
C LEU A 363 -12.68 -5.42 -25.63
N LEU A 364 -11.78 -6.04 -26.41
CA LEU A 364 -12.11 -6.62 -27.73
C LEU A 364 -13.11 -7.78 -27.64
N CYS A 365 -13.25 -8.40 -26.47
CA CYS A 365 -14.25 -9.44 -26.18
C CYS A 365 -15.48 -8.89 -25.43
N ASN A 366 -15.62 -7.57 -25.28
CA ASN A 366 -16.73 -6.96 -24.56
C ASN A 366 -18.06 -7.24 -25.28
N ARG A 367 -19.20 -7.30 -24.57
CA ARG A 367 -20.53 -7.53 -25.20
C ARG A 367 -21.00 -6.36 -26.08
N SER A 368 -20.58 -5.14 -25.79
CA SER A 368 -20.94 -3.93 -26.53
C SER A 368 -20.17 -3.84 -27.85
N SER A 369 -20.87 -3.85 -28.98
CA SER A 369 -20.27 -3.68 -30.33
C SER A 369 -19.41 -2.42 -30.45
N TRP A 370 -19.96 -1.30 -29.99
CA TRP A 370 -19.28 -0.01 -29.96
C TRP A 370 -17.94 -0.04 -29.17
N VAL A 371 -17.85 -0.81 -28.07
CA VAL A 371 -16.60 -0.93 -27.28
C VAL A 371 -15.57 -1.72 -28.05
N ARG A 372 -15.97 -2.82 -28.70
CA ARG A 372 -15.07 -3.64 -29.52
C ARG A 372 -14.53 -2.84 -30.70
N GLU A 373 -15.41 -2.14 -31.41
CA GLU A 373 -15.07 -1.32 -32.56
C GLU A 373 -14.10 -0.20 -32.18
N THR A 374 -14.44 0.59 -31.16
CA THR A 374 -13.55 1.66 -30.68
C THR A 374 -12.20 1.09 -30.21
N THR A 375 -12.20 -0.01 -29.45
CA THR A 375 -10.98 -0.68 -28.98
C THR A 375 -10.11 -1.15 -30.13
N ALA A 376 -10.70 -1.75 -31.16
CA ALA A 376 -9.97 -2.23 -32.32
C ALA A 376 -9.35 -1.09 -33.13
N THR A 377 -10.13 -0.04 -33.43
CA THR A 377 -9.66 1.13 -34.18
C THR A 377 -8.51 1.81 -33.47
N ARG A 378 -8.65 2.11 -32.18
CA ARG A 378 -7.63 2.82 -31.41
C ARG A 378 -6.40 1.96 -31.14
N LEU A 379 -6.57 0.64 -30.95
CA LEU A 379 -5.43 -0.27 -30.81
C LEU A 379 -4.66 -0.38 -32.12
N TYR A 380 -5.35 -0.42 -33.25
CA TYR A 380 -4.73 -0.38 -34.57
C TYR A 380 -3.92 0.91 -34.77
N GLU A 381 -4.50 2.08 -34.49
CA GLU A 381 -3.80 3.37 -34.56
C GLU A 381 -2.55 3.38 -33.67
N ALA A 382 -2.66 2.94 -32.43
CA ALA A 382 -1.51 2.91 -31.53
C ALA A 382 -0.43 1.91 -31.94
N LEU A 383 -0.79 0.75 -32.50
CA LEU A 383 0.19 -0.19 -33.07
C LEU A 383 0.80 0.33 -34.37
N LYS A 384 0.10 1.20 -35.11
CA LYS A 384 0.66 1.90 -36.26
C LYS A 384 1.72 2.92 -35.82
N ASP A 385 1.41 3.73 -34.81
CA ASP A 385 2.28 4.81 -34.34
C ASP A 385 3.44 4.33 -33.46
N TYR A 386 3.22 3.28 -32.66
CA TYR A 386 4.16 2.82 -31.63
C TYR A 386 4.54 1.33 -31.73
N GLY A 387 4.05 0.60 -32.74
CA GLY A 387 4.18 -0.87 -32.82
C GLY A 387 5.61 -1.40 -32.87
N GLU A 388 6.55 -0.66 -33.46
CA GLU A 388 7.97 -1.02 -33.48
C GLU A 388 8.62 -1.01 -32.09
N ARG A 389 8.07 -0.22 -31.16
CA ARG A 389 8.50 -0.13 -29.76
C ARG A 389 7.66 -1.02 -28.84
N SER A 390 6.79 -1.84 -29.41
CA SER A 390 5.87 -2.67 -28.63
C SER A 390 6.50 -3.96 -28.12
N VAL A 391 5.84 -4.57 -27.14
CA VAL A 391 6.19 -5.91 -26.64
C VAL A 391 5.77 -7.05 -27.60
N ILE A 392 5.17 -6.70 -28.74
CA ILE A 392 4.73 -7.66 -29.76
C ILE A 392 5.91 -7.92 -30.73
N PRO A 393 6.36 -9.17 -30.91
CA PRO A 393 7.40 -9.50 -31.86
C PRO A 393 7.06 -8.98 -33.25
N GLY A 394 8.02 -8.36 -33.94
CA GLY A 394 7.79 -7.74 -35.26
C GLY A 394 7.14 -8.68 -36.29
N ARG A 395 7.51 -9.97 -36.27
CA ARG A 395 6.89 -11.02 -37.11
C ARG A 395 5.37 -11.19 -36.94
N ASN A 396 4.83 -10.82 -35.78
CA ASN A 396 3.41 -10.95 -35.44
C ASN A 396 2.67 -9.60 -35.50
N LEU A 397 3.40 -8.49 -35.54
CA LEU A 397 2.82 -7.15 -35.47
C LEU A 397 1.90 -6.86 -36.66
N GLU A 398 2.32 -7.24 -37.87
CA GLU A 398 1.54 -7.03 -39.10
C GLU A 398 0.29 -7.93 -39.15
N GLU A 399 0.38 -9.18 -38.67
CA GLU A 399 -0.79 -10.07 -38.56
C GLU A 399 -1.83 -9.52 -37.57
N VAL A 400 -1.38 -8.94 -36.45
CA VAL A 400 -2.26 -8.29 -35.46
C VAL A 400 -2.93 -7.05 -36.06
N LYS A 401 -2.17 -6.19 -36.75
CA LYS A 401 -2.71 -4.99 -37.42
C LYS A 401 -3.74 -5.35 -38.49
N SER A 402 -3.44 -6.31 -39.36
CA SER A 402 -4.37 -6.82 -40.38
C SER A 402 -5.64 -7.40 -39.74
N THR A 403 -5.51 -8.19 -38.67
CA THR A 403 -6.66 -8.76 -37.95
C THR A 403 -7.57 -7.68 -37.35
N LEU A 404 -6.98 -6.62 -36.77
CA LEU A 404 -7.75 -5.50 -36.20
C LEU A 404 -8.52 -4.73 -37.27
N LEU A 405 -7.95 -4.54 -38.46
CA LEU A 405 -8.59 -3.85 -39.59
C LEU A 405 -9.66 -4.68 -40.28
N GLU A 406 -9.37 -5.96 -40.57
CA GLU A 406 -10.23 -6.81 -41.41
C GLU A 406 -11.43 -7.39 -40.65
N THR A 407 -11.39 -7.33 -39.33
CA THR A 407 -12.48 -7.83 -38.47
C THR A 407 -13.57 -6.77 -38.34
N ASN A 408 -14.82 -7.13 -38.65
CA ASN A 408 -15.97 -6.27 -38.39
C ASN A 408 -16.39 -6.38 -36.91
N TRP A 409 -15.81 -5.53 -36.06
CA TRP A 409 -16.03 -5.49 -34.61
C TRP A 409 -17.40 -4.96 -34.18
N GLY A 410 -18.12 -4.30 -35.10
CA GLY A 410 -19.45 -3.73 -34.88
C GLY A 410 -20.60 -4.75 -34.92
N LEU A 411 -20.35 -5.99 -35.36
CA LEU A 411 -21.37 -7.05 -35.40
C LEU A 411 -21.83 -7.45 -34.00
N ASP A 412 -23.11 -7.79 -33.83
CA ASP A 412 -23.62 -8.36 -32.57
C ASP A 412 -22.81 -9.61 -32.17
N VAL A 413 -22.61 -9.85 -30.87
CA VAL A 413 -21.77 -10.95 -30.35
C VAL A 413 -22.21 -12.31 -30.91
N GLU A 414 -23.51 -12.51 -31.09
CA GLU A 414 -24.07 -13.74 -31.64
C GLU A 414 -23.74 -13.93 -33.13
N ILE A 415 -23.70 -12.86 -33.92
CA ILE A 415 -23.37 -12.86 -35.35
C ILE A 415 -21.84 -12.89 -35.56
N PHE A 416 -21.11 -12.14 -34.74
CA PHE A 416 -19.65 -12.12 -34.67
C PHE A 416 -19.11 -13.56 -34.43
N TYR A 417 -19.78 -14.33 -33.57
CA TYR A 417 -19.47 -15.74 -33.33
C TYR A 417 -19.67 -16.64 -34.57
N ILE A 418 -20.77 -16.49 -35.30
CA ILE A 418 -21.10 -17.31 -36.48
C ILE A 418 -20.12 -17.05 -37.64
N PHE A 419 -19.77 -15.78 -37.86
CA PHE A 419 -18.86 -15.37 -38.94
C PHE A 419 -17.46 -15.99 -38.78
N PHE A 420 -16.93 -16.03 -37.55
CA PHE A 420 -15.59 -16.58 -37.29
C PHE A 420 -15.54 -18.11 -37.16
N LYS A 421 -16.64 -18.76 -36.79
CA LYS A 421 -16.73 -20.24 -36.79
C LYS A 421 -16.61 -20.82 -38.20
N LYS A 422 -17.17 -20.15 -39.22
CA LYS A 422 -17.04 -20.53 -40.65
C LYS A 422 -15.61 -20.37 -41.20
N ARG A 423 -14.86 -19.36 -40.73
CA ARG A 423 -13.46 -19.12 -41.15
C ARG A 423 -12.48 -20.15 -40.57
N ALA A 424 -12.75 -20.66 -39.35
CA ALA A 424 -11.93 -21.68 -38.70
C ALA A 424 -12.08 -23.09 -39.30
N THR A 425 -13.19 -23.37 -39.99
CA THR A 425 -13.46 -24.69 -40.62
C THR A 425 -12.85 -24.85 -42.02
N ASN A 426 -12.34 -23.77 -42.63
CA ASN A 426 -11.72 -23.80 -43.96
C ASN A 426 -10.20 -24.07 -43.97
N GLN A 427 -9.62 -24.52 -42.85
CA GLN A 427 -8.27 -25.09 -42.83
C GLN A 427 -8.34 -26.63 -42.85
N PRO A 428 -7.55 -27.32 -43.69
CA PRO A 428 -7.63 -28.77 -43.83
C PRO A 428 -7.21 -29.47 -42.53
N LYS A 429 -8.15 -30.18 -41.89
CA LYS A 429 -7.90 -30.97 -40.67
C LYS A 429 -7.19 -32.28 -41.03
N LYS A 430 -6.01 -32.53 -40.45
CA LYS A 430 -5.58 -33.90 -40.16
C LYS A 430 -6.30 -34.33 -38.87
N LEU A 431 -7.21 -35.31 -38.99
CA LEU A 431 -7.89 -35.96 -37.88
C LEU A 431 -6.95 -37.00 -37.26
N THR A 432 -6.65 -36.85 -35.97
CA THR A 432 -6.29 -37.97 -35.11
C THR A 432 -7.30 -38.04 -33.97
N GLU A 433 -8.01 -39.16 -33.92
CA GLU A 433 -9.00 -39.49 -32.90
C GLU A 433 -8.33 -39.81 -31.56
N GLY A 434 -8.94 -39.41 -30.45
CA GLY A 434 -8.47 -39.84 -29.13
C GLY A 434 -9.13 -39.20 -27.91
N ARG A 435 -10.20 -39.86 -27.43
CA ARG A 435 -10.62 -40.00 -26.02
C ARG A 435 -11.32 -38.83 -25.29
N GLY A 436 -12.64 -39.01 -25.13
CA GLY A 436 -13.33 -39.01 -23.82
C GLY A 436 -13.46 -37.70 -23.04
N LEU A 437 -14.46 -36.87 -23.38
CA LEU A 437 -14.88 -35.72 -22.56
C LEU A 437 -15.93 -36.12 -21.51
N ARG A 438 -15.53 -36.16 -20.24
CA ARG A 438 -16.46 -36.11 -19.09
C ARG A 438 -17.15 -34.74 -19.03
N LYS A 439 -18.49 -34.74 -18.91
CA LYS A 439 -19.32 -33.55 -18.71
C LYS A 439 -19.02 -32.91 -17.34
N ARG A 440 -18.43 -31.71 -17.30
CA ARG A 440 -18.38 -30.82 -16.12
C ARG A 440 -19.32 -29.62 -16.34
N LYS A 441 -20.17 -29.35 -15.33
CA LYS A 441 -21.24 -28.33 -15.30
C LYS A 441 -20.69 -26.89 -15.45
N HIS A 442 -21.50 -26.04 -16.08
CA HIS A 442 -21.20 -24.69 -16.60
C HIS A 442 -20.83 -23.62 -15.56
N ARG A 443 -19.93 -22.69 -15.96
CA ARG A 443 -19.71 -21.36 -15.34
C ARG A 443 -20.33 -20.29 -16.27
N PRO A 444 -21.10 -19.29 -15.81
CA PRO A 444 -21.85 -18.39 -16.71
C PRO A 444 -21.12 -17.13 -17.21
N TYR A 445 -19.98 -16.75 -16.63
CA TYR A 445 -19.49 -15.35 -16.77
C TYR A 445 -18.20 -15.16 -17.58
N LEU A 446 -17.65 -16.22 -18.18
CA LEU A 446 -16.45 -16.13 -19.00
C LEU A 446 -16.63 -17.01 -20.23
N VAL A 447 -16.91 -16.37 -21.36
CA VAL A 447 -17.13 -17.03 -22.63
C VAL A 447 -15.79 -17.40 -23.30
N TRP A 448 -14.87 -18.04 -22.57
CA TRP A 448 -13.59 -18.52 -23.15
C TRP A 448 -13.77 -19.66 -24.16
N ARG A 449 -14.97 -20.25 -24.25
CA ARG A 449 -15.30 -21.28 -25.26
C ARG A 449 -15.90 -20.71 -26.56
N GLN A 450 -16.16 -19.40 -26.64
CA GLN A 450 -16.77 -18.77 -27.82
C GLN A 450 -15.97 -17.57 -28.34
N THR A 451 -14.68 -17.49 -28.01
CA THR A 451 -13.76 -16.50 -28.59
C THR A 451 -13.33 -16.94 -30.00
N PRO A 452 -13.42 -16.06 -31.02
CA PRO A 452 -12.93 -16.36 -32.37
C PRO A 452 -11.49 -16.86 -32.38
N LEU A 453 -11.17 -17.84 -33.23
CA LEU A 453 -9.83 -18.43 -33.34
C LEU A 453 -8.74 -17.37 -33.56
N GLN A 454 -9.06 -16.28 -34.25
CA GLN A 454 -8.14 -15.15 -34.49
C GLN A 454 -7.93 -14.27 -33.24
N VAL A 455 -8.96 -14.09 -32.40
CA VAL A 455 -8.82 -13.44 -31.08
C VAL A 455 -8.02 -14.34 -30.13
N MET A 456 -8.21 -15.65 -30.19
CA MET A 456 -7.36 -16.62 -29.47
C MET A 456 -5.93 -16.66 -30.00
N LYS A 457 -5.70 -16.47 -31.31
CA LYS A 457 -4.35 -16.30 -31.88
C LYS A 457 -3.71 -14.99 -31.44
N LEU A 458 -4.45 -13.87 -31.48
CA LEU A 458 -4.02 -12.59 -30.93
C LEU A 458 -3.63 -12.76 -29.45
N PHE A 459 -4.50 -13.39 -28.66
CA PHE A 459 -4.27 -13.67 -27.25
C PHE A 459 -3.08 -14.62 -27.02
N ALA A 460 -2.91 -15.66 -27.84
CA ALA A 460 -1.78 -16.59 -27.77
C ALA A 460 -0.46 -15.89 -28.13
N TYR A 461 -0.42 -15.09 -29.19
CA TYR A 461 0.76 -14.31 -29.56
C TYR A 461 1.13 -13.29 -28.47
N LEU A 462 0.13 -12.66 -27.84
CA LEU A 462 0.31 -11.69 -26.76
C LEU A 462 0.71 -12.35 -25.43
N MET A 463 0.19 -13.52 -25.11
CA MET A 463 0.58 -14.31 -23.93
C MET A 463 1.97 -14.91 -24.09
N ILE A 464 2.37 -15.31 -25.29
CA ILE A 464 3.74 -15.74 -25.62
C ILE A 464 4.72 -14.57 -25.42
N SER A 465 4.35 -13.33 -25.81
CA SER A 465 5.12 -12.13 -25.50
C SER A 465 5.24 -11.84 -24.00
N ALA A 466 4.14 -11.95 -23.25
CA ALA A 466 4.13 -11.74 -21.80
C ALA A 466 4.96 -12.81 -21.06
N ALA A 467 4.87 -14.07 -21.50
CA ALA A 467 5.66 -15.17 -20.99
C ALA A 467 7.15 -15.03 -21.35
N ASN A 468 7.48 -14.59 -22.57
CA ASN A 468 8.87 -14.32 -22.97
C ASN A 468 9.49 -13.13 -22.23
N ILE A 469 8.70 -12.11 -21.84
CA ILE A 469 9.20 -10.99 -21.03
C ILE A 469 9.37 -11.43 -19.56
N GLY A 470 8.45 -12.22 -19.02
CA GLY A 470 8.60 -12.85 -17.71
C GLY A 470 9.80 -13.80 -17.65
N TYR A 471 10.01 -14.59 -18.70
CA TYR A 471 11.14 -15.52 -18.82
C TYR A 471 12.47 -14.78 -19.06
N ASN A 472 12.51 -13.71 -19.87
CA ASN A 472 13.71 -12.88 -20.03
C ASN A 472 14.03 -12.04 -18.79
N ARG A 473 13.03 -11.62 -18.00
CA ARG A 473 13.24 -11.00 -16.68
C ARG A 473 13.77 -12.03 -15.69
N TYR A 474 13.19 -13.22 -15.64
CA TYR A 474 13.67 -14.36 -14.84
C TYR A 474 15.11 -14.77 -15.21
N LEU A 475 15.47 -14.77 -16.51
CA LEU A 475 16.83 -15.04 -16.95
C LEU A 475 17.80 -13.91 -16.60
N ARG A 476 17.42 -12.64 -16.70
CA ARG A 476 18.27 -11.51 -16.27
C ARG A 476 18.47 -11.46 -14.75
N GLU A 477 17.44 -11.80 -13.98
CA GLU A 477 17.52 -11.89 -12.51
C GLU A 477 18.36 -13.10 -12.07
N ASN A 478 18.34 -14.21 -12.83
CA ASN A 478 19.18 -15.38 -12.56
C ASN A 478 20.60 -15.30 -13.14
N ASP A 479 20.85 -14.55 -14.21
CA ASP A 479 22.20 -14.27 -14.72
C ASP A 479 22.96 -13.30 -13.80
N TYR A 480 22.27 -12.38 -13.12
CA TYR A 480 22.85 -11.54 -12.05
C TYR A 480 23.24 -12.36 -10.81
N ASN A 481 22.46 -13.41 -10.49
CA ASN A 481 22.77 -14.34 -9.40
C ASN A 481 23.85 -15.39 -9.75
N ARG A 482 24.18 -15.57 -11.04
CA ARG A 482 25.30 -16.43 -11.46
C ARG A 482 26.62 -15.69 -11.63
N THR A 483 26.59 -14.40 -11.95
CA THR A 483 27.79 -13.56 -12.07
C THR A 483 28.28 -13.01 -10.72
N SER A 484 27.47 -13.06 -9.67
CA SER A 484 27.87 -12.72 -8.28
C SER A 484 28.33 -13.93 -7.45
N ALA A 485 28.32 -15.14 -8.02
CA ALA A 485 28.83 -16.36 -7.39
C ALA A 485 30.20 -16.82 -7.94
N VAL A 486 30.82 -16.02 -8.81
CA VAL A 486 32.21 -16.21 -9.29
C VAL A 486 32.91 -14.85 -9.32
N THR A 487 33.18 -14.32 -8.13
CA THR A 487 34.32 -13.44 -7.79
C THR A 487 34.55 -13.53 -6.30
#